data_AF-A0A1X1MGG7-F1
#
_entry.id   AF-A0A1X1MGG7-F1
#
_cell.length_a   1.000
_cell.length_b   1.000
_cell.length_c   1.000
_cell.angle_alpha   90.00
_cell.angle_beta   90.00
_cell.angle_gamma   90.00
#
_symmetry.space_group_name_H-M   'P 1'
#
loop_
_entity.id
_entity.type
_entity.pdbx_description
1 polymer ?
#
loop_
_entity_poly.entity_id
_entity_poly.type
_entity_poly.pdbx_seq_one_letter_code
_entity_poly.pdbx_strand_id
1 'polypeptide(L)'
;MGDESDRRRFLRLAAGASLPPGLFMVRSGRVIPRVIASEDVLNHIDVRIEQITGAYERTPIGATSVYLRRHLPAVRSLLAEGGHPTAVDARLHRAAGRLAALWATTRHDLGDIPGATAAFAEAFGHAEEARDRTLQCWVRLWQSSLARKSGRLTSALALARAATSHVGAGSPAASRAAAIEARTLGALGERAGVHEAINRAWRIQG
;
A
#
# COMPACT_ATOMS: atom_id res chain seq x y z
N MET A 1 -27.48 -24.11 36.09
CA MET A 1 -27.16 -25.39 35.43
C MET A 1 -28.14 -25.51 34.27
N GLY A 2 -27.77 -24.91 33.13
CA GLY A 2 -28.62 -24.71 31.96
C GLY A 2 -28.17 -25.64 30.85
N ASP A 3 -29.16 -26.34 30.31
CA ASP A 3 -29.12 -27.64 29.66
C ASP A 3 -28.47 -27.65 28.25
N GLU A 4 -27.73 -28.72 27.99
CA GLU A 4 -26.93 -29.11 26.81
C GLU A 4 -27.77 -29.22 25.51
N SER A 5 -29.09 -29.02 25.61
CA SER A 5 -30.10 -29.19 24.56
C SER A 5 -30.08 -28.13 23.46
N ASP A 6 -29.48 -26.94 23.68
CA ASP A 6 -29.52 -25.85 22.70
C ASP A 6 -28.38 -25.90 21.65
N ARG A 7 -27.30 -26.64 21.93
CA ARG A 7 -26.16 -26.78 20.98
C ARG A 7 -26.42 -27.78 19.86
N ARG A 8 -27.41 -28.67 20.01
CA ARG A 8 -27.71 -29.73 19.04
C ARG A 8 -28.77 -29.36 18.01
N ARG A 9 -29.38 -28.17 18.13
CA ARG A 9 -30.42 -27.70 17.20
C ARG A 9 -29.89 -26.93 15.98
N PHE A 10 -28.61 -26.57 15.95
CA PHE A 10 -27.97 -25.93 14.79
C PHE A 10 -27.39 -26.92 13.75
N LEU A 11 -27.46 -28.23 14.00
CA LEU A 11 -26.82 -29.26 13.15
C LEU A 11 -27.76 -29.97 12.17
N ARG A 12 -28.96 -29.46 11.92
CA ARG A 12 -29.87 -30.03 10.91
C ARG A 12 -30.62 -28.96 10.15
N LEU A 13 -30.00 -28.45 9.09
CA LEU A 13 -30.71 -27.97 7.90
C LEU A 13 -29.73 -27.86 6.72
N ALA A 14 -30.23 -28.29 5.55
CA ALA A 14 -29.56 -28.38 4.24
C ALA A 14 -28.63 -29.59 4.01
N ALA A 15 -29.21 -30.79 4.12
CA ALA A 15 -28.93 -31.80 3.10
C ALA A 15 -29.55 -31.29 1.78
N GLY A 16 -28.73 -31.09 0.74
CA GLY A 16 -29.22 -30.86 -0.62
C GLY A 16 -28.96 -29.49 -1.26
N ALA A 17 -28.13 -28.62 -0.67
CA ALA A 17 -27.61 -27.46 -1.42
C ALA A 17 -26.25 -27.79 -2.00
N SER A 18 -26.17 -27.96 -3.32
CA SER A 18 -24.90 -27.89 -4.05
C SER A 18 -24.26 -26.53 -3.78
N LEU A 19 -23.38 -26.45 -2.80
CA LEU A 19 -22.60 -25.25 -2.53
C LEU A 19 -21.73 -24.96 -3.76
N PRO A 20 -21.59 -23.69 -4.18
CA PRO A 20 -20.84 -23.34 -5.37
C PRO A 20 -19.40 -23.86 -5.28
N PRO A 21 -18.85 -24.47 -6.35
CA PRO A 21 -17.45 -24.87 -6.36
C PRO A 21 -16.57 -23.64 -6.14
N GLY A 22 -15.73 -23.67 -5.09
CA GLY A 22 -14.80 -22.59 -4.76
C GLY A 22 -14.88 -22.01 -3.33
N LEU A 23 -15.76 -22.53 -2.46
CA LEU A 23 -15.90 -22.06 -1.07
C LEU A 23 -14.91 -22.68 -0.09
N PHE A 24 -14.15 -23.69 -0.53
CA PHE A 24 -13.25 -24.48 0.30
C PHE A 24 -11.92 -24.67 -0.41
N MET A 25 -10.82 -24.52 0.33
CA MET A 25 -9.49 -24.90 -0.11
C MET A 25 -9.00 -26.07 0.74
N VAL A 26 -8.35 -27.04 0.10
CA VAL A 26 -7.64 -28.11 0.81
C VAL A 26 -6.23 -27.61 1.07
N ARG A 27 -5.91 -27.34 2.34
CA ARG A 27 -4.54 -27.03 2.77
C ARG A 27 -4.08 -28.11 3.74
N SER A 28 -3.03 -28.84 3.34
CA SER A 28 -2.44 -29.92 4.16
C SER A 28 -3.48 -30.94 4.67
N GLY A 29 -4.39 -31.38 3.79
CA GLY A 29 -5.40 -32.39 4.12
C GLY A 29 -6.58 -31.90 4.98
N ARG A 30 -6.66 -30.60 5.29
CA ARG A 30 -7.81 -29.99 5.97
C ARG A 30 -8.60 -29.10 5.00
N VAL A 31 -9.91 -29.30 4.99
CA VAL A 31 -10.88 -28.42 4.31
C VAL A 31 -11.05 -27.19 5.19
N ILE A 32 -10.46 -26.07 4.77
CA ILE A 32 -10.61 -24.78 5.46
C ILE A 32 -11.57 -23.93 4.63
N PRO A 33 -12.54 -23.23 5.24
CA PRO A 33 -13.35 -22.25 4.52
C PRO A 33 -12.42 -21.24 3.86
N ARG A 34 -12.61 -21.01 2.56
CA ARG A 34 -11.88 -19.98 1.82
C ARG A 34 -12.25 -18.62 2.43
N VAL A 35 -11.26 -17.81 2.79
CA VAL A 35 -11.55 -16.46 3.30
C VAL A 35 -11.84 -15.59 2.08
N ILE A 36 -13.10 -15.61 1.66
CA ILE A 36 -13.56 -14.71 0.61
C ILE A 36 -13.43 -13.29 1.15
N ALA A 37 -12.71 -12.42 0.43
CA ALA A 37 -12.66 -11.01 0.75
C ALA A 37 -14.05 -10.40 0.51
N SER A 38 -14.89 -10.41 1.54
CA SER A 38 -16.20 -9.79 1.47
C SER A 38 -16.07 -8.27 1.35
N GLU A 39 -17.11 -7.64 0.80
CA GLU A 39 -17.18 -6.19 0.66
C GLU A 39 -16.99 -5.48 2.02
N ASP A 40 -17.55 -6.02 3.11
CA ASP A 40 -17.37 -5.49 4.46
C ASP A 40 -15.91 -5.57 4.95
N VAL A 41 -15.21 -6.67 4.66
CA VAL A 41 -13.80 -6.83 5.01
C VAL A 41 -12.94 -5.83 4.23
N LEU A 42 -13.21 -5.67 2.94
CA LEU A 42 -12.48 -4.72 2.10
C LEU A 42 -12.75 -3.27 2.53
N ASN A 43 -14.00 -2.91 2.84
CA ASN A 43 -14.37 -1.61 3.39
C ASN A 43 -13.68 -1.35 4.72
N HIS A 44 -13.64 -2.34 5.60
CA HIS A 44 -12.93 -2.24 6.86
C HIS A 44 -11.43 -1.97 6.64
N ILE A 45 -10.79 -2.70 5.72
CA ILE A 45 -9.37 -2.49 5.40
C ILE A 45 -9.12 -1.06 4.89
N ASP A 46 -9.94 -0.57 3.95
CA ASP A 46 -9.77 0.77 3.38
C ASP A 46 -9.92 1.87 4.44
N VAL A 47 -10.97 1.82 5.25
CA VAL A 47 -11.19 2.78 6.35
C VAL A 47 -10.01 2.76 7.33
N ARG A 48 -9.48 1.58 7.66
CA ARG A 48 -8.33 1.47 8.57
C ARG A 48 -7.06 2.04 7.93
N ILE A 49 -6.81 1.83 6.65
CA ILE A 49 -5.68 2.42 5.94
C ILE A 49 -5.77 3.95 5.94
N GLU A 50 -6.95 4.51 5.68
CA GLU A 50 -7.16 5.95 5.70
C GLU A 50 -6.93 6.55 7.08
N GLN A 51 -7.44 5.91 8.14
CA GLN A 51 -7.21 6.32 9.52
C GLN A 51 -5.71 6.31 9.87
N ILE A 52 -4.98 5.23 9.53
CA ILE A 52 -3.55 5.14 9.80
C ILE A 52 -2.78 6.20 9.02
N THR A 53 -3.11 6.40 7.74
CA THR A 53 -2.45 7.39 6.89
C THR A 53 -2.66 8.81 7.43
N GLY A 54 -3.91 9.16 7.75
CA GLY A 54 -4.26 10.49 8.26
C GLY A 54 -3.73 10.80 9.67
N ALA A 55 -3.39 9.76 10.44
CA ALA A 55 -2.82 9.88 11.77
C ALA A 55 -1.30 9.67 11.82
N TYR A 56 -0.65 9.29 10.71
CA TYR A 56 0.76 8.84 10.70
C TYR A 56 1.70 9.84 11.37
N GLU A 57 1.61 11.12 11.03
CA GLU A 57 2.49 12.17 11.57
C GLU A 57 2.23 12.49 13.05
N ARG A 58 1.05 12.12 13.58
CA ARG A 58 0.64 12.41 14.96
C ARG A 58 0.69 11.18 15.88
N THR A 59 0.96 10.01 15.31
CA THR A 59 0.95 8.73 16.04
C THR A 59 2.37 8.28 16.31
N PRO A 60 2.71 7.87 17.56
CA PRO A 60 4.02 7.30 17.83
C PRO A 60 4.33 6.13 16.91
N ILE A 61 5.55 6.09 16.37
CA ILE A 61 5.98 5.10 15.38
C ILE A 61 5.77 3.65 15.85
N GLY A 62 5.95 3.39 17.15
CA GLY A 62 5.68 2.10 17.76
C GLY A 62 4.22 1.65 17.61
N ALA A 63 3.26 2.56 17.81
CA ALA A 63 1.84 2.25 17.65
C ALA A 63 1.49 1.98 16.18
N THR A 64 1.99 2.79 15.25
CA THR A 64 1.85 2.56 13.80
C THR A 64 2.39 1.19 13.40
N SER A 65 3.56 0.80 13.91
CA SER A 65 4.19 -0.49 13.62
C SER A 65 3.33 -1.70 14.05
N VAL A 66 2.63 -1.60 15.19
CA VAL A 66 1.74 -2.67 15.68
C VAL A 66 0.56 -2.87 14.74
N TYR A 67 -0.07 -1.79 14.28
CA TYR A 67 -1.19 -1.87 13.33
C TYR A 67 -0.75 -2.48 12.00
N LEU A 68 0.38 -2.03 11.44
CA LEU A 68 0.88 -2.54 10.16
C LEU A 68 1.22 -4.03 10.23
N ARG A 69 1.85 -4.49 11.31
CA ARG A 69 2.14 -5.91 11.54
C ARG A 69 0.89 -6.78 11.64
N ARG A 70 -0.26 -6.23 12.03
CA ARG A 70 -1.54 -6.95 12.07
C ARG A 70 -2.22 -7.02 10.71
N HIS A 71 -2.28 -5.91 9.98
CA HIS A 71 -3.10 -5.81 8.77
C HIS A 71 -2.39 -6.30 7.50
N LEU A 72 -1.08 -6.03 7.35
CA LEU A 72 -0.35 -6.37 6.13
C LEU A 72 -0.30 -7.88 5.84
N PRO A 73 0.00 -8.77 6.81
CA PRO A 73 -0.03 -10.21 6.57
C PRO A 73 -1.41 -10.74 6.19
N ALA A 74 -2.48 -10.15 6.75
CA ALA A 74 -3.85 -10.54 6.45
C ALA A 74 -4.20 -10.22 4.98
N VAL A 75 -3.91 -8.99 4.52
CA VAL A 75 -4.15 -8.60 3.12
C VAL A 75 -3.30 -9.43 2.15
N ARG A 76 -2.02 -9.70 2.48
CA ARG A 76 -1.16 -10.58 1.67
C ARG A 76 -1.70 -12.00 1.60
N SER A 77 -2.28 -12.52 2.69
CA SER A 77 -2.87 -13.86 2.70
C SER A 77 -4.10 -13.91 1.78
N LEU A 78 -4.95 -12.88 1.80
CA LEU A 78 -6.09 -12.78 0.88
C LEU A 78 -5.64 -12.74 -0.59
N LEU A 79 -4.59 -11.97 -0.92
CA LEU A 79 -4.00 -11.97 -2.27
C LEU A 79 -3.44 -13.34 -2.66
N ALA A 80 -2.77 -14.02 -1.74
CA ALA A 80 -2.16 -15.33 -1.99
C ALA A 80 -3.20 -16.45 -2.18
N GLU A 81 -4.40 -16.33 -1.60
CA GLU A 81 -5.52 -17.26 -1.88
C GLU A 81 -5.95 -17.20 -3.35
N GLY A 82 -5.84 -16.03 -3.99
CA GLY A 82 -6.15 -15.82 -5.40
C GLY A 82 -7.61 -16.14 -5.78
N GLY A 83 -7.90 -16.11 -7.07
CA GLY A 83 -9.21 -16.47 -7.64
C GLY A 83 -10.33 -15.49 -7.27
N HIS A 84 -10.00 -14.25 -6.94
CA HIS A 84 -11.01 -13.21 -6.70
C HIS A 84 -11.42 -12.57 -8.03
N PRO A 85 -12.59 -11.91 -8.09
CA PRO A 85 -12.92 -11.04 -9.21
C PRO A 85 -11.85 -9.95 -9.40
N THR A 86 -11.57 -9.57 -10.65
CA THR A 86 -10.52 -8.56 -10.98
C THR A 86 -10.65 -7.26 -10.17
N ALA A 87 -11.87 -6.81 -9.90
CA ALA A 87 -12.11 -5.62 -9.08
C ALA A 87 -11.66 -5.79 -7.62
N VAL A 88 -11.87 -6.98 -7.06
CA VAL A 88 -11.44 -7.32 -5.69
C VAL A 88 -9.92 -7.45 -5.63
N ASP A 89 -9.29 -8.12 -6.62
CA ASP A 89 -7.83 -8.21 -6.70
C ASP A 89 -7.17 -6.83 -6.80
N ALA A 90 -7.67 -5.95 -7.68
CA ALA A 90 -7.15 -4.60 -7.80
C ALA A 90 -7.27 -3.81 -6.49
N ARG A 91 -8.37 -4.00 -5.74
CA ARG A 91 -8.58 -3.36 -4.44
C ARG A 91 -7.65 -3.92 -3.36
N LEU A 92 -7.46 -5.24 -3.32
CA LEU A 92 -6.51 -5.89 -2.43
C LEU A 92 -5.07 -5.46 -2.73
N HIS A 93 -4.68 -5.34 -3.99
CA HIS A 93 -3.39 -4.80 -4.39
C HIS A 93 -3.23 -3.33 -3.96
N ARG A 94 -4.27 -2.50 -4.12
CA ARG A 94 -4.23 -1.12 -3.61
C ARG A 94 -4.01 -1.10 -2.09
N ALA A 95 -4.75 -1.93 -1.34
CA ALA A 95 -4.60 -2.02 0.10
C ALA A 95 -3.20 -2.50 0.52
N ALA A 96 -2.70 -3.57 -0.10
CA ALA A 96 -1.37 -4.12 0.15
C ALA A 96 -0.28 -3.09 -0.17
N GLY A 97 -0.40 -2.38 -1.29
CA GLY A 97 0.52 -1.32 -1.69
C GLY A 97 0.57 -0.18 -0.67
N ARG A 98 -0.58 0.32 -0.20
CA ARG A 98 -0.65 1.39 0.81
C ARG A 98 -0.08 0.95 2.16
N LEU A 99 -0.38 -0.27 2.60
CA LEU A 99 0.16 -0.83 3.84
C LEU A 99 1.68 -1.08 3.76
N ALA A 100 2.17 -1.61 2.64
CA ALA A 100 3.61 -1.82 2.40
C ALA A 100 4.37 -0.48 2.34
N ALA A 101 3.76 0.54 1.74
CA ALA A 101 4.25 1.91 1.73
C ALA A 101 4.41 2.50 3.14
N LEU A 102 3.38 2.39 3.99
CA LEU A 102 3.43 2.81 5.39
C LEU A 102 4.44 2.00 6.22
N TRP A 103 4.58 0.72 5.91
CA TRP A 103 5.60 -0.12 6.53
C TRP A 103 7.01 0.32 6.14
N ALA A 104 7.21 0.65 4.86
CA ALA A 104 8.48 1.15 4.37
C ALA A 104 8.88 2.48 5.04
N THR A 105 7.95 3.43 5.20
CA THR A 105 8.22 4.68 5.92
C THR A 105 8.55 4.42 7.39
N THR A 106 7.80 3.54 8.04
CA THR A 106 8.05 3.16 9.44
C THR A 106 9.45 2.55 9.60
N ARG A 107 9.87 1.65 8.70
CA ARG A 107 11.22 1.07 8.73
C ARG A 107 12.31 2.10 8.49
N HIS A 108 12.09 3.01 7.54
CA HIS A 108 13.01 4.12 7.28
C HIS A 108 13.19 4.99 8.52
N ASP A 109 12.10 5.36 9.19
CA ASP A 109 12.12 6.21 10.37
C ASP A 109 12.75 5.51 11.59
N LEU A 110 12.75 4.17 11.61
CA LEU A 110 13.50 3.34 12.57
C LEU A 110 14.97 3.10 12.17
N GLY A 111 15.42 3.64 11.04
CA GLY A 111 16.79 3.50 10.54
C GLY A 111 17.08 2.23 9.74
N ASP A 112 16.09 1.37 9.51
CA ASP A 112 16.24 0.16 8.69
C ASP A 112 16.05 0.48 7.20
N ILE A 113 17.12 1.03 6.61
CA ILE A 113 17.15 1.44 5.20
C ILE A 113 17.03 0.26 4.22
N PRO A 114 17.70 -0.89 4.40
CA PRO A 114 17.53 -2.04 3.52
C PRO A 114 16.09 -2.56 3.52
N GLY A 115 15.49 -2.70 4.71
CA GLY A 115 14.12 -3.16 4.83
C GLY A 115 13.09 -2.16 4.29
N ALA A 116 13.32 -0.85 4.48
CA ALA A 116 12.51 0.19 3.85
C ALA A 116 12.58 0.10 2.31
N THR A 117 13.78 -0.10 1.75
CA THR A 117 13.98 -0.20 0.30
C THR A 117 13.20 -1.38 -0.29
N ALA A 118 13.30 -2.55 0.32
CA ALA A 118 12.53 -3.73 -0.09
C ALA A 118 11.02 -3.51 0.02
N ALA A 119 10.54 -2.93 1.11
CA ALA A 119 9.12 -2.66 1.30
C ALA A 119 8.58 -1.60 0.31
N PHE A 120 9.36 -0.59 -0.07
CA PHE A 120 8.98 0.34 -1.14
C PHE A 120 8.94 -0.33 -2.51
N ALA A 121 9.84 -1.28 -2.80
CA ALA A 121 9.78 -2.03 -4.06
C ALA A 121 8.51 -2.88 -4.14
N GLU A 122 8.15 -3.55 -3.05
CA GLU A 122 6.88 -4.29 -2.95
C GLU A 122 5.66 -3.38 -3.10
N ALA A 123 5.66 -2.24 -2.41
CA ALA A 123 4.58 -1.26 -2.52
C ALA A 123 4.40 -0.77 -3.96
N PHE A 124 5.49 -0.57 -4.70
CA PHE A 124 5.44 -0.18 -6.11
C PHE A 124 4.81 -1.27 -6.97
N GLY A 125 5.22 -2.53 -6.82
CA GLY A 125 4.65 -3.64 -7.59
C GLY A 125 3.14 -3.79 -7.36
N HIS A 126 2.68 -3.68 -6.11
CA HIS A 126 1.25 -3.66 -5.81
C HIS A 126 0.51 -2.43 -6.38
N ALA A 127 1.16 -1.27 -6.44
CA ALA A 127 0.59 -0.09 -7.08
C ALA A 127 0.48 -0.26 -8.62
N GLU A 128 1.37 -1.03 -9.24
CA GLU A 128 1.29 -1.41 -10.66
C GLU A 128 0.08 -2.32 -10.92
N GLU A 129 -0.06 -3.40 -10.15
CA GLU A 129 -1.19 -4.32 -10.26
C GLU A 129 -2.54 -3.61 -10.03
N ALA A 130 -2.60 -2.70 -9.06
CA ALA A 130 -3.80 -1.90 -8.77
C ALA A 130 -4.03 -0.72 -9.75
N ARG A 131 -3.09 -0.46 -10.67
CA ARG A 131 -3.04 0.74 -11.53
C ARG A 131 -3.19 2.05 -10.74
N ASP A 132 -2.69 2.08 -9.51
CA ASP A 132 -2.77 3.23 -8.62
C ASP A 132 -1.63 4.21 -8.91
N ARG A 133 -1.86 5.10 -9.86
CA ARG A 133 -0.83 6.06 -10.30
C ARG A 133 -0.41 7.03 -9.20
N THR A 134 -1.31 7.37 -8.29
CA THR A 134 -1.00 8.25 -7.15
C THR A 134 -0.03 7.55 -6.19
N LEU A 135 -0.28 6.28 -5.87
CA LEU A 135 0.63 5.49 -5.05
C LEU A 135 1.97 5.23 -5.76
N GLN A 136 1.96 4.93 -7.06
CA GLN A 136 3.19 4.80 -7.86
C GLN A 136 4.05 6.06 -7.78
N CYS A 137 3.45 7.25 -7.98
CA CYS A 137 4.13 8.53 -7.81
C CYS A 137 4.74 8.64 -6.41
N TRP A 138 3.92 8.45 -5.37
CA TRP A 138 4.37 8.60 -3.98
C TRP A 138 5.53 7.67 -3.63
N VAL A 139 5.48 6.40 -4.03
CA VAL A 139 6.56 5.43 -3.80
C VAL A 139 7.83 5.83 -4.55
N ARG A 140 7.73 6.31 -5.80
CA ARG A 140 8.89 6.79 -6.56
C ARG A 140 9.56 8.01 -5.91
N LEU A 141 8.79 8.90 -5.28
CA LEU A 141 9.35 10.03 -4.52
C LEU A 141 10.14 9.58 -3.29
N TRP A 142 9.68 8.53 -2.60
CA TRP A 142 10.43 7.92 -1.51
C TRP A 142 11.70 7.23 -1.99
N GLN A 143 11.62 6.43 -3.05
CA GLN A 143 12.78 5.78 -3.66
C GLN A 143 13.82 6.82 -4.13
N SER A 144 13.37 7.93 -4.74
CA SER A 144 14.22 9.07 -5.09
C SER A 144 14.93 9.64 -3.86
N SER A 145 14.18 9.87 -2.78
CA SER A 145 14.74 10.38 -1.53
C SER A 145 15.78 9.44 -0.91
N LEU A 146 15.54 8.13 -0.92
CA LEU A 146 16.50 7.13 -0.45
C LEU A 146 17.77 7.12 -1.30
N ALA A 147 17.63 7.12 -2.63
CA ALA A 147 18.77 7.18 -3.54
C ALA A 147 19.59 8.46 -3.34
N ARG A 148 18.93 9.60 -3.13
CA ARG A 148 19.60 10.88 -2.85
C ARG A 148 20.38 10.83 -1.54
N LYS A 149 19.77 10.32 -0.47
CA LYS A 149 20.43 10.15 0.84
C LYS A 149 21.61 9.19 0.78
N SER A 150 21.59 8.21 -0.13
CA SER A 150 22.70 7.29 -0.36
C SER A 150 23.74 7.81 -1.39
N GLY A 151 23.70 9.10 -1.76
CA GLY A 151 24.65 9.70 -2.72
C GLY A 151 24.42 9.33 -4.19
N ARG A 152 23.39 8.54 -4.53
CA ARG A 152 23.07 8.13 -5.90
C ARG A 152 22.20 9.18 -6.60
N LEU A 153 22.75 10.39 -6.75
CA LEU A 153 22.00 11.57 -7.17
C LEU A 153 21.38 11.45 -8.58
N THR A 154 22.08 10.85 -9.54
CA THR A 154 21.55 10.62 -10.89
C THR A 154 20.35 9.67 -10.87
N SER A 155 20.44 8.57 -10.12
CA SER A 155 19.31 7.65 -9.93
C SER A 155 18.14 8.33 -9.22
N ALA A 156 18.43 9.16 -8.21
CA ALA A 156 17.41 9.92 -7.50
C ALA A 156 16.65 10.87 -8.43
N LEU A 157 17.35 11.53 -9.35
CA LEU A 157 16.73 12.44 -10.31
C LEU A 157 15.84 11.68 -11.30
N ALA A 158 16.33 10.55 -11.82
CA ALA A 158 15.54 9.69 -12.69
C ALA A 158 14.25 9.20 -12.02
N LEU A 159 14.33 8.80 -10.74
CA LEU A 159 13.16 8.38 -9.95
C LEU A 159 12.19 9.55 -9.70
N ALA A 160 12.68 10.75 -9.42
CA ALA A 160 11.84 11.94 -9.22
C ALA A 160 11.07 12.31 -10.50
N ARG A 161 11.74 12.25 -11.66
CA ARG A 161 11.11 12.49 -12.97
C ARG A 161 10.16 11.37 -13.38
N ALA A 162 10.45 10.12 -13.04
CA ALA A 162 9.50 9.02 -13.24
C ALA A 162 8.22 9.25 -12.42
N ALA A 163 8.35 9.77 -11.19
CA ALA A 163 7.20 10.06 -10.32
C ALA A 163 6.21 11.05 -10.97
N THR A 164 6.70 12.12 -11.60
CA THR A 164 5.83 13.14 -12.25
C THR A 164 5.03 12.55 -13.41
N SER A 165 5.57 11.56 -14.14
CA SER A 165 4.86 10.90 -15.25
C SER A 165 3.60 10.13 -14.83
N HIS A 166 3.47 9.81 -13.54
CA HIS A 166 2.32 9.08 -13.03
C HIS A 166 1.12 9.99 -12.75
N VAL A 167 1.33 11.28 -12.51
CA VAL A 167 0.28 12.18 -12.01
C VAL A 167 0.06 13.39 -12.92
N GLY A 168 -1.18 13.88 -12.96
CA GLY A 168 -1.53 15.08 -13.71
C GLY A 168 -0.86 16.34 -13.14
N ALA A 169 -0.47 17.27 -14.02
CA ALA A 169 0.33 18.45 -13.67
C ALA A 169 -0.30 19.33 -12.57
N GLY A 170 -1.63 19.35 -12.43
CA GLY A 170 -2.34 20.13 -11.41
C GLY A 170 -2.65 19.40 -10.09
N SER A 171 -2.16 18.16 -9.91
CA SER A 171 -2.46 17.41 -8.68
C SER A 171 -1.58 17.84 -7.50
N PRO A 172 -2.05 17.71 -6.24
CA PRO A 172 -1.19 17.89 -5.06
C PRO A 172 0.06 16.99 -5.09
N ALA A 173 -0.06 15.78 -5.65
CA ALA A 173 1.06 14.86 -5.85
C ALA A 173 2.11 15.41 -6.82
N ALA A 174 1.71 16.13 -7.87
CA ALA A 174 2.64 16.77 -8.80
C ALA A 174 3.46 17.88 -8.13
N SER A 175 2.86 18.64 -7.21
CA SER A 175 3.58 19.67 -6.44
C SER A 175 4.66 19.05 -5.57
N ARG A 176 4.32 17.96 -4.87
CA ARG A 176 5.31 17.20 -4.08
C ARG A 176 6.41 16.61 -4.97
N ALA A 177 6.06 16.09 -6.14
CA ALA A 177 7.03 15.52 -7.07
C ALA A 177 8.02 16.57 -7.58
N ALA A 178 7.52 17.75 -7.97
CA ALA A 178 8.35 18.88 -8.37
C ALA A 178 9.28 19.35 -7.24
N ALA A 179 8.81 19.39 -5.99
CA ALA A 179 9.65 19.73 -4.83
C ALA A 179 10.77 18.71 -4.58
N ILE A 180 10.52 17.41 -4.76
CA ILE A 180 11.55 16.37 -4.62
C ILE A 180 12.55 16.40 -5.78
N GLU A 181 12.08 16.65 -7.00
CA GLU A 181 12.95 16.88 -8.16
C GLU A 181 13.88 18.08 -7.91
N ALA A 182 13.34 19.21 -7.45
CA ALA A 182 14.11 20.41 -7.10
C ALA A 182 15.19 20.13 -6.04
N ARG A 183 14.86 19.41 -4.96
CA ARG A 183 15.86 19.01 -3.94
C ARG A 183 16.97 18.15 -4.51
N THR A 184 16.66 17.30 -5.49
CA THR A 184 17.63 16.40 -6.11
C THR A 184 18.53 17.15 -7.10
N LEU A 185 17.97 18.06 -7.89
CA LEU A 185 18.73 18.97 -8.76
C LEU A 185 19.64 19.89 -7.93
N GLY A 186 19.16 20.40 -6.80
CA GLY A 186 19.98 21.19 -5.89
C GLY A 186 21.17 20.42 -5.34
N ALA A 187 20.99 19.13 -5.00
CA ALA A 187 22.08 18.27 -4.56
C ALA A 187 23.11 17.98 -5.68
N LEU A 188 22.71 18.08 -6.95
CA LEU A 188 23.59 17.98 -8.12
C LEU A 188 24.26 19.32 -8.50
N GLY A 189 23.87 20.44 -7.87
CA GLY A 189 24.33 21.78 -8.25
C GLY A 189 23.60 22.39 -9.46
N GLU A 190 22.53 21.75 -9.96
CA GLU A 190 21.79 22.14 -11.16
C GLU A 190 20.80 23.28 -10.90
N ARG A 191 21.34 24.49 -10.66
CA ARG A 191 20.56 25.66 -10.20
C ARG A 191 19.42 26.04 -11.14
N ALA A 192 19.63 26.03 -12.46
CA ALA A 192 18.59 26.34 -13.43
C ALA A 192 17.42 25.35 -13.33
N GLY A 193 17.72 24.05 -13.26
CA GLY A 193 16.72 23.00 -13.09
C GLY A 193 15.94 23.12 -11.78
N VAL A 194 16.57 23.58 -10.70
CA VAL A 194 15.88 23.85 -9.42
C VAL A 194 14.80 24.91 -9.61
N HIS A 195 15.13 26.04 -10.25
CA HIS A 195 14.18 27.12 -10.50
C HIS A 195 13.01 26.66 -11.37
N GLU A 196 13.28 25.88 -12.42
CA GLU A 196 12.24 25.31 -13.27
C GLU A 196 11.29 24.38 -12.50
N ALA A 197 11.86 23.47 -11.70
CA ALA A 197 11.07 22.53 -10.91
C ALA A 197 10.20 23.25 -9.86
N ILE A 198 10.76 24.24 -9.16
CA ILE A 198 10.00 25.08 -8.22
C ILE A 198 8.89 25.83 -8.97
N ASN A 199 9.18 26.47 -10.09
CA ASN A 199 8.17 27.17 -10.89
C ASN A 199 7.02 26.25 -11.33
N ARG A 200 7.30 24.99 -11.68
CA ARG A 200 6.25 23.99 -11.94
C ARG A 200 5.40 23.73 -10.70
N ALA A 201 6.00 23.62 -9.51
CA ALA A 201 5.27 23.41 -8.26
C ALA A 201 4.32 24.57 -7.91
N TRP A 202 4.74 25.82 -8.15
CA TRP A 202 3.94 27.02 -7.87
C TRP A 202 2.77 27.25 -8.84
N ARG A 203 2.83 26.68 -10.05
CA ARG A 203 1.73 26.77 -11.03
C ARG A 203 0.56 25.82 -10.73
N ILE A 204 0.70 24.98 -9.71
CA ILE A 204 -0.34 24.04 -9.30
C ILE A 204 -1.32 24.81 -8.42
N GLN A 205 -2.39 25.31 -9.04
CA GLN A 205 -3.54 25.86 -8.32
C GLN A 205 -4.42 24.71 -7.84
N GLY A 206 -4.75 24.73 -6.56
CA GLY A 206 -5.66 23.77 -5.91
C GLY A 206 -7.12 24.13 -6.15
#